data_AF-A0A8T5UR87-F1
#
_entry.id   AF-A0A8T5UR87-F1
#
_cell.length_a   1.000
_cell.length_b   1.000
_cell.length_c   1.000
_cell.angle_alpha   90.00
_cell.angle_beta   90.00
_cell.angle_gamma   90.00
#
_symmetry.space_group_name_H-M   'P 1'
#
loop_
_entity.id
_entity.type
_entity.pdbx_description
1 polymer ?
#
loop_
_entity_poly.entity_id
_entity_poly.type
_entity_poly.pdbx_seq_one_letter_code
_entity_poly.pdbx_strand_id
1 'polypeptide(L)'
;MVEQFRNDDDRDGENVGNSESDNHKGENPNHTQEVKVGKPVILKAEAYKTIILYASRYANQAIPSENWKEIYGLLIGYRDDDFLYVERAIPMTVGHDTD
;
A
#
# COMPACT_ATOMS: atom_id res chain seq x y z
N MET A 1 -17.60 -44.59 -4.88
CA MET A 1 -18.14 -44.75 -6.26
C MET A 1 -19.08 -43.57 -6.48
N VAL A 2 -18.55 -42.36 -6.69
CA VAL A 2 -18.22 -41.70 -7.97
C VAL A 2 -19.44 -41.53 -8.87
N GLU A 3 -20.02 -40.32 -8.86
CA GLU A 3 -20.86 -39.79 -9.94
C GLU A 3 -19.98 -39.50 -11.17
N GLN A 4 -20.46 -39.89 -12.36
CA GLN A 4 -19.97 -39.37 -13.64
C GLN A 4 -21.12 -39.11 -14.61
N PHE A 5 -21.07 -37.92 -15.18
CA PHE A 5 -21.88 -37.31 -16.23
C PHE A 5 -21.76 -38.00 -17.60
N ARG A 6 -22.74 -37.75 -18.49
CA ARG A 6 -22.63 -37.50 -19.96
C ARG A 6 -24.04 -37.57 -20.61
N ASN A 7 -24.46 -36.85 -21.65
CA ASN A 7 -23.97 -35.69 -22.44
C ASN A 7 -25.02 -35.42 -23.55
N ASP A 8 -25.07 -34.16 -24.03
CA ASP A 8 -25.28 -33.65 -25.43
C ASP A 8 -26.58 -34.04 -26.21
N ASP A 9 -27.18 -33.29 -27.15
CA ASP A 9 -26.78 -32.14 -28.00
C ASP A 9 -28.01 -31.58 -28.80
N ASP A 10 -27.81 -30.45 -29.49
CA ASP A 10 -28.52 -29.88 -30.69
C ASP A 10 -29.91 -29.15 -30.53
N ARG A 11 -30.02 -27.80 -30.69
CA ARG A 11 -30.07 -26.93 -31.92
C ARG A 11 -31.32 -27.14 -32.81
N ASP A 12 -32.10 -26.17 -33.33
CA ASP A 12 -32.02 -24.72 -33.60
C ASP A 12 -33.45 -24.12 -33.74
N GLY A 13 -33.60 -22.79 -33.64
CA GLY A 13 -34.83 -22.07 -34.04
C GLY A 13 -34.73 -20.54 -33.85
N GLU A 14 -34.53 -19.82 -34.96
CA GLU A 14 -34.36 -18.35 -35.08
C GLU A 14 -35.64 -17.54 -34.80
N ASN A 15 -35.52 -16.30 -34.27
CA ASN A 15 -36.14 -15.11 -34.89
C ASN A 15 -35.59 -13.76 -34.37
N VAL A 16 -35.58 -12.78 -35.27
CA VAL A 16 -34.99 -11.43 -35.22
C VAL A 16 -35.89 -10.42 -34.48
N GLY A 17 -35.28 -9.48 -33.74
CA GLY A 17 -35.98 -8.31 -33.18
C GLY A 17 -35.02 -7.21 -32.73
N ASN A 18 -35.00 -6.12 -33.48
CA ASN A 18 -34.15 -4.93 -33.36
C ASN A 18 -34.80 -3.88 -32.44
N SER A 19 -34.11 -3.34 -31.44
CA SER A 19 -34.36 -1.95 -30.98
C SER A 19 -33.38 -1.48 -29.89
N GLU A 20 -32.78 -0.33 -30.21
CA GLU A 20 -32.53 0.81 -29.31
C GLU A 20 -31.30 0.79 -28.40
N SER A 21 -30.27 1.49 -28.91
CA SER A 21 -29.16 2.07 -28.17
C SER A 21 -29.69 3.08 -27.14
N ASP A 22 -29.93 2.63 -25.91
CA ASP A 22 -30.24 3.53 -24.80
C ASP A 22 -28.96 4.15 -24.24
N ASN A 23 -28.82 5.41 -24.62
CA ASN A 23 -27.85 6.36 -24.12
C ASN A 23 -28.25 6.74 -22.68
N HIS A 24 -27.73 6.02 -21.68
CA HIS A 24 -27.80 6.45 -20.28
C HIS A 24 -26.47 7.05 -19.84
N LYS A 25 -26.44 8.38 -19.96
CA LYS A 25 -25.57 9.31 -19.27
C LYS A 25 -25.71 9.11 -17.76
N GLY A 26 -24.90 8.20 -17.21
CA GLY A 26 -24.68 8.08 -15.78
C GLY A 26 -23.62 9.07 -15.35
N GLU A 27 -24.05 10.24 -14.87
CA GLU A 27 -23.23 11.02 -13.95
C GLU A 27 -22.84 10.11 -12.78
N ASN A 28 -21.55 9.98 -12.49
CA ASN A 28 -21.14 9.51 -11.19
C ASN A 28 -19.85 10.22 -10.78
N PRO A 29 -19.73 10.52 -9.48
CA PRO A 29 -19.52 11.86 -8.97
C PRO A 29 -18.03 12.02 -8.74
N ASN A 30 -17.61 13.24 -8.40
CA ASN A 30 -16.34 13.44 -7.74
C ASN A 30 -16.19 12.39 -6.62
N HIS A 31 -15.34 11.39 -6.85
CA HIS A 31 -14.82 10.53 -5.81
C HIS A 31 -13.86 11.40 -5.01
N THR A 32 -14.42 12.30 -4.21
CA THR A 32 -13.70 12.93 -3.12
C THR A 32 -13.31 11.77 -2.22
N GLN A 33 -12.09 11.27 -2.38
CA GLN A 33 -11.50 10.38 -1.41
C GLN A 33 -11.51 11.15 -0.10
N GLU A 34 -12.42 10.79 0.79
CA GLU A 34 -12.38 11.24 2.17
C GLU A 34 -11.01 10.84 2.70
N VAL A 35 -10.13 11.82 2.86
CA VAL A 35 -8.84 11.63 3.49
C VAL A 35 -9.15 11.15 4.89
N LYS A 36 -9.02 9.85 5.15
CA LYS A 36 -9.10 9.31 6.49
C LYS A 36 -7.94 9.93 7.28
N VAL A 37 -8.23 11.00 8.00
CA VAL A 37 -7.27 11.63 8.90
C VAL A 37 -7.03 10.63 10.03
N GLY A 38 -5.87 9.97 10.00
CA GLY A 38 -5.43 9.09 11.08
C GLY A 38 -5.19 9.88 12.36
N LYS A 39 -5.07 9.17 13.49
CA LYS A 39 -4.69 9.79 14.77
C LYS A 39 -3.34 10.50 14.65
N PRO A 40 -3.17 11.70 15.22
CA PRO A 40 -1.87 12.37 15.25
C PRO A 40 -0.78 11.48 15.89
N VAL A 41 0.45 11.60 15.38
CA VAL A 41 1.59 10.79 15.82
C VAL A 41 2.56 11.64 16.64
N ILE A 42 2.92 11.16 17.83
CA ILE A 42 3.91 11.76 18.71
C ILE A 42 5.19 10.93 18.63
N LEU A 43 6.26 11.52 18.09
CA LEU A 43 7.57 10.90 18.02
C LEU A 43 8.44 11.34 19.21
N LYS A 44 8.82 10.41 20.09
CA LYS A 44 9.75 10.73 21.18
C LYS A 44 11.12 11.14 20.64
N ALA A 45 11.78 12.06 21.33
CA ALA A 45 13.08 12.59 20.92
C ALA A 45 14.14 11.49 20.72
N GLU A 46 14.11 10.42 21.52
CA GLU A 46 15.03 9.27 21.37
C GLU A 46 14.82 8.51 20.04
N ALA A 47 13.57 8.28 19.66
CA ALA A 47 13.25 7.66 18.37
C ALA A 47 13.68 8.57 17.21
N TYR A 48 13.38 9.88 17.30
CA TYR A 48 13.79 10.87 16.30
C TYR A 48 15.32 10.93 16.15
N LYS A 49 16.06 11.03 17.25
CA LYS A 49 17.51 11.03 17.28
C LYS A 49 18.09 9.80 16.57
N THR A 50 17.51 8.64 16.81
CA THR A 50 17.96 7.38 16.18
C THR A 50 17.75 7.41 14.67
N ILE A 51 16.56 7.84 14.21
CA ILE A 51 16.23 7.96 12.79
C ILE A 51 17.21 8.90 12.10
N ILE A 52 17.41 10.11 12.63
CA ILE A 52 18.29 11.11 12.03
C ILE A 52 19.75 10.68 12.05
N LEU A 53 20.23 10.07 13.14
CA LEU A 53 21.60 9.59 13.23
C LEU A 53 21.91 8.55 12.15
N TYR A 54 21.01 7.60 11.91
CA TYR A 54 21.20 6.59 10.87
C TYR A 54 21.06 7.17 9.47
N ALA A 55 20.09 8.05 9.24
CA ALA A 55 19.98 8.76 7.96
C ALA A 55 21.27 9.53 7.65
N SER A 56 21.77 10.33 8.60
CA SER A 56 23.01 11.10 8.42
C SER A 56 24.26 10.24 8.28
N ARG A 57 24.28 9.01 8.80
CA ARG A 57 25.42 8.09 8.63
C ARG A 57 25.57 7.62 7.18
N TYR A 58 24.45 7.40 6.49
CA TYR A 58 24.44 6.77 5.15
C TYR A 58 24.03 7.70 4.00
N ALA A 59 23.47 8.87 4.32
CA ALA A 59 23.09 9.91 3.38
C ALA A 59 23.62 11.27 3.88
N ASN A 60 24.86 11.60 3.51
CA ASN A 60 25.51 12.86 3.86
C ASN A 60 26.44 13.33 2.74
N GLN A 61 26.98 14.55 2.88
CA GLN A 61 27.79 15.20 1.85
C GLN A 61 29.13 14.51 1.55
N ALA A 62 29.63 13.66 2.45
CA ALA A 62 30.86 12.91 2.21
C ALA A 62 30.63 11.65 1.35
N ILE A 63 29.37 11.25 1.12
CA ILE A 63 29.00 10.09 0.32
C ILE A 63 28.28 10.61 -0.95
N PRO A 64 28.76 10.27 -2.16
CA PRO A 64 28.05 10.61 -3.38
C PRO A 64 26.60 10.10 -3.33
N SER A 65 25.66 10.91 -3.81
CA SER A 65 24.22 10.63 -3.67
C SER A 65 23.79 9.29 -4.27
N GLU A 66 24.44 8.86 -5.36
CA GLU A 66 24.25 7.56 -6.00
C GLU A 66 24.62 6.37 -5.11
N ASN A 67 25.40 6.61 -4.06
CA ASN A 67 25.85 5.60 -3.10
C ASN A 67 25.11 5.69 -1.75
N TRP A 68 24.13 6.59 -1.62
CA TRP A 68 23.31 6.66 -0.41
C TRP A 68 22.58 5.34 -0.20
N LYS A 69 22.48 4.92 1.07
CA LYS A 69 21.76 3.69 1.44
C LYS A 69 20.41 4.06 2.01
N GLU A 70 19.37 3.39 1.52
CA GLU A 70 18.07 3.42 2.15
C GLU A 70 18.11 2.65 3.47
N ILE A 71 17.50 3.22 4.51
CA ILE A 71 17.44 2.64 5.84
C ILE A 71 15.97 2.41 6.16
N TYR A 72 15.62 1.15 6.34
CA TYR A 72 14.31 0.77 6.88
C TYR A 72 14.40 0.67 8.40
N GLY A 73 13.27 0.62 9.09
CA GLY A 73 13.30 0.41 10.53
C GLY A 73 11.95 0.10 11.13
N LEU A 74 11.98 -0.52 12.30
CA LEU A 74 10.79 -0.79 13.11
C LEU A 74 10.56 0.36 14.10
N LEU A 75 9.34 0.88 14.11
CA LEU A 75 8.89 1.84 15.10
C LEU A 75 8.13 1.11 16.21
N ILE A 76 8.53 1.33 17.45
CA ILE A 76 7.97 0.63 18.61
C ILE A 76 7.38 1.66 19.57
N GLY A 77 6.14 1.42 20.00
CA GLY A 77 5.44 2.24 20.97
C GLY A 77 4.00 1.76 21.16
N TYR A 78 3.10 2.68 21.51
CA TYR A 78 1.71 2.37 21.84
C TYR A 78 0.76 3.43 21.29
N ARG A 79 -0.54 3.13 21.30
CA ARG A 79 -1.59 4.09 20.96
C ARG A 79 -2.54 4.24 22.13
N ASP A 80 -3.12 5.42 22.28
CA ASP A 80 -4.30 5.64 23.11
C ASP A 80 -5.48 6.14 22.24
N ASP A 81 -6.46 6.79 22.87
CA ASP A 81 -7.66 7.28 22.22
C ASP A 81 -7.40 8.47 21.30
N ASP A 82 -6.37 9.26 21.56
CA ASP A 82 -6.10 10.51 20.85
C ASP A 82 -4.86 10.42 19.95
N PHE A 83 -3.84 9.66 20.37
CA PHE A 83 -2.51 9.69 19.76
C PHE A 83 -1.89 8.31 19.52
N LEU A 84 -0.96 8.28 18.56
CA LEU A 84 0.01 7.20 18.40
C LEU A 84 1.37 7.68 18.91
N TYR A 85 1.91 7.03 19.94
CA TYR A 85 3.22 7.34 20.51
C TYR A 85 4.28 6.40 19.96
N VAL A 86 5.31 6.94 19.32
CA VAL A 86 6.50 6.22 18.89
C VAL A 86 7.61 6.47 19.90
N GLU A 87 8.00 5.45 20.65
CA GLU A 87 8.96 5.57 21.74
C GLU A 87 10.39 5.24 21.32
N ARG A 88 10.55 4.29 20.39
CA ARG A 88 11.85 3.81 19.90
C ARG A 88 11.80 3.52 18.41
N ALA A 89 12.95 3.63 17.77
CA ALA A 89 13.16 3.23 16.38
C ALA A 89 14.34 2.24 16.32
N ILE A 90 14.17 1.14 15.61
CA ILE A 90 15.22 0.13 15.38
C ILE A 90 15.57 0.16 13.88
N PRO A 91 16.71 0.73 13.49
CA PRO A 91 17.10 0.85 12.10
C PRO A 91 17.67 -0.46 11.55
N MET A 92 17.48 -0.67 10.25
CA MET A 92 17.91 -1.83 9.48
C MET A 92 18.51 -1.33 8.16
N THR A 93 19.80 -1.61 7.99
CA THR A 93 20.51 -1.38 6.72
C THR A 93 20.27 -2.57 5.80
N VAL A 94 19.77 -2.33 4.59
CA VAL A 94 19.71 -3.38 3.57
C VAL A 94 21.00 -3.34 2.75
N GLY A 95 21.75 -4.44 2.78
CA GLY A 95 22.88 -4.69 1.88
C GLY A 95 22.45 -5.64 0.78
N HIS A 96 22.82 -5.36 -0.47
CA HIS A 96 22.89 -6.38 -1.50
C HIS A 96 24.28 -7.02 -1.40
N ASP A 97 24.41 -8.06 -0.58
CA ASP A 97 25.52 -9.02 -0.67
C ASP A 97 24.98 -10.25 -1.41
N THR A 98 24.83 -10.14 -2.73
CA THR A 98 24.79 -11.30 -3.62
C THR A 98 25.49 -10.92 -4.91
N ASP A 99 26.77 -11.30 -4.97
CA ASP A 99 27.51 -11.55 -6.23
C ASP A 99 26.71 -12.45 -7.18
#